data_AF-A0A9D6PMJ4-F1
#
_entry.id   AF-A0A9D6PMJ4-F1
#
_cell.length_a   1.000
_cell.length_b   1.000
_cell.length_c   1.000
_cell.angle_alpha   90.00
_cell.angle_beta   90.00
_cell.angle_gamma   90.00
#
_symmetry.space_group_name_H-M   'P 1'
#
loop_
_entity.id
_entity.type
_entity.pdbx_description
1 polymer ?
#
loop_
_entity_poly.entity_id
_entity_poly.type
_entity_poly.pdbx_seq_one_letter_code
_entity_poly.pdbx_strand_id
1 'polypeptide(L)'
;MRTFSEILDDIETNQPELRLRGIIELESFGDERSMRVVLALCADRDPAVKFQAERIYKKFKTLGIQVHEPTLIRAIPEKIMLSGGIDIFRQVLNLFGKRWGKLILITACTNFLKALLIFLLFLGDNKAEIWVLPGGSLLPVTLILFVIHQMTILPIIWNHLGKTFLEVFPDERSREVSKANFSFKQYRLLFKANLFQLIPLIALVIITPLIKKSFIIVFLIFWIPLSWSFLFMALPVMPLILLQRRSWHDPIVQTLLLFSDQPQRLKKIFRPGVFIWMLGLFFPVCLSLCVFYFSDFSNFVEAAVGVFFASEIFLTPFWVGFRLLATSLLAPEE
;
A
#
# COMPACT_ATOMS: atom_id res chain seq x y z
N MET A 1 -12.22 46.49 -13.70
CA MET A 1 -12.42 45.03 -13.87
C MET A 1 -11.25 44.37 -13.15
N ARG A 2 -11.52 43.49 -12.19
CA ARG A 2 -10.45 42.81 -11.45
C ARG A 2 -9.69 41.85 -12.36
N THR A 3 -8.44 41.60 -12.04
CA THR A 3 -7.64 40.62 -12.81
C THR A 3 -8.09 39.20 -12.48
N PHE A 4 -7.84 38.26 -13.40
CA PHE A 4 -8.14 36.84 -13.16
C PHE A 4 -7.43 36.31 -11.90
N SER A 5 -6.21 36.80 -11.61
CA SER A 5 -5.46 36.45 -10.40
C SER A 5 -6.16 36.90 -9.13
N GLU A 6 -6.63 38.15 -9.08
CA GLU A 6 -7.36 38.69 -7.91
C GLU A 6 -8.66 37.92 -7.62
N ILE A 7 -9.29 37.37 -8.66
CA ILE A 7 -10.50 36.56 -8.53
C ILE A 7 -10.18 35.16 -8.01
N LEU A 8 -9.03 34.59 -8.39
CA LEU A 8 -8.57 33.32 -7.85
C LEU A 8 -8.26 33.43 -6.35
N ASP A 9 -7.64 34.53 -5.91
CA ASP A 9 -7.34 34.76 -4.50
C ASP A 9 -8.61 34.69 -3.64
N ASP A 10 -9.73 35.26 -4.12
CA ASP A 10 -11.03 35.17 -3.46
C ASP A 10 -11.60 33.75 -3.43
N ILE A 11 -11.43 33.00 -4.52
CA ILE A 11 -11.92 31.62 -4.69
C ILE A 11 -11.15 30.64 -3.80
N GLU A 12 -9.88 30.89 -3.53
CA GLU A 12 -9.05 30.06 -2.65
C GLU A 12 -9.31 30.32 -1.16
N THR A 13 -10.09 31.34 -0.81
CA THR A 13 -10.42 31.63 0.59
C THR A 13 -11.40 30.63 1.19
N ASN A 14 -11.37 30.51 2.53
CA ASN A 14 -12.34 29.70 3.27
C ASN A 14 -13.73 30.38 3.41
N GLN A 15 -13.86 31.66 3.04
CA GLN A 15 -15.10 32.42 3.21
C GLN A 15 -16.04 32.20 2.02
N PRO A 16 -17.24 31.60 2.22
CA PRO A 16 -18.16 31.30 1.12
C PRO A 16 -18.58 32.53 0.31
N GLU A 17 -18.75 33.68 0.98
CA GLU A 17 -19.16 34.93 0.35
C GLU A 17 -18.13 35.44 -0.67
N LEU A 18 -16.84 35.31 -0.36
CA LEU A 18 -15.74 35.70 -1.25
C LEU A 18 -15.64 34.72 -2.42
N ARG A 19 -15.74 33.40 -2.17
CA ARG A 19 -15.77 32.40 -3.25
C ARG A 19 -16.95 32.61 -4.19
N LEU A 20 -18.14 32.90 -3.65
CA LEU A 20 -19.34 33.18 -4.44
C LEU A 20 -19.16 34.43 -5.31
N ARG A 21 -18.58 35.50 -4.76
CA ARG A 21 -18.25 36.72 -5.51
C ARG A 21 -17.26 36.43 -6.63
N GLY A 22 -16.20 35.69 -6.35
CA GLY A 22 -15.21 35.29 -7.34
C GLY A 22 -15.82 34.49 -8.49
N ILE A 23 -16.71 33.54 -8.19
CA ILE A 23 -17.45 32.78 -9.21
C ILE A 23 -18.32 33.66 -10.10
N ILE A 24 -19.04 34.63 -9.53
CA ILE A 24 -19.89 35.53 -10.30
C ILE A 24 -19.03 36.37 -11.26
N GLU A 25 -17.85 36.80 -10.82
CA GLU A 25 -16.94 37.56 -11.67
C GLU A 25 -16.27 36.70 -12.74
N LEU A 26 -15.97 35.43 -12.45
CA LEU A 26 -15.48 34.47 -13.46
C LEU A 26 -16.45 34.31 -14.64
N GLU A 27 -17.75 34.48 -14.43
CA GLU A 27 -18.75 34.44 -15.50
C GLU A 27 -18.44 35.44 -16.63
N SER A 28 -17.77 36.56 -16.31
CA SER A 28 -17.47 37.63 -17.27
C SER A 28 -16.28 37.33 -18.20
N PHE A 29 -15.39 36.40 -17.83
CA PHE A 29 -14.22 36.05 -18.63
C PHE A 29 -14.56 35.14 -19.80
N GLY A 30 -15.43 34.15 -19.58
CA GLY A 30 -15.93 33.28 -20.65
C GLY A 30 -14.82 32.56 -21.44
N ASP A 31 -13.70 32.20 -20.80
CA ASP A 31 -12.59 31.50 -21.41
C ASP A 31 -12.41 30.08 -20.86
N GLU A 32 -11.56 29.28 -21.51
CA GLU A 32 -11.30 27.89 -21.11
C GLU A 32 -10.73 27.80 -19.69
N ARG A 33 -9.94 28.79 -19.27
CA ARG A 33 -9.33 28.84 -17.93
C ARG A 33 -10.39 29.03 -16.85
N SER A 34 -11.30 29.96 -17.05
CA SER A 34 -12.45 30.19 -16.16
C SER A 34 -13.34 28.97 -16.09
N MET A 35 -13.56 28.29 -17.21
CA MET A 35 -14.35 27.05 -17.24
C MET A 35 -13.75 25.92 -16.39
N ARG A 36 -12.42 25.79 -16.34
CA ARG A 36 -11.75 24.81 -15.46
C ARG A 36 -11.99 25.12 -13.98
N VAL A 37 -11.91 26.40 -13.60
CA VAL A 37 -12.13 26.84 -12.21
C VAL A 37 -13.59 26.65 -11.80
N VAL A 38 -14.53 27.04 -12.67
CA VAL A 38 -15.98 26.84 -12.45
C VAL A 38 -16.32 25.35 -12.31
N LEU A 39 -15.71 24.49 -13.13
CA LEU A 39 -15.90 23.04 -13.02
C LEU A 39 -15.40 22.48 -11.68
N ALA A 40 -14.25 22.96 -11.18
CA ALA A 40 -13.75 22.56 -9.86
C ALA A 40 -14.72 22.99 -8.73
N LEU A 41 -15.33 24.16 -8.85
CA LEU A 41 -16.26 24.72 -7.86
C LEU A 41 -17.65 24.08 -7.88
N CYS A 42 -17.99 23.26 -8.89
CA CYS A 42 -19.19 22.41 -8.85
C CYS A 42 -19.12 21.35 -7.72
N ALA A 43 -17.94 21.14 -7.13
CA ALA A 43 -17.75 20.29 -5.96
C ALA A 43 -17.52 21.07 -4.66
N ASP A 44 -17.82 22.39 -4.62
CA ASP A 44 -17.66 23.20 -3.41
C ASP A 44 -18.53 22.67 -2.24
N ARG A 45 -18.03 22.88 -1.02
CA ARG A 45 -18.71 22.48 0.22
C ARG A 45 -19.90 23.36 0.55
N ASP A 46 -19.86 24.62 0.12
CA ASP A 46 -20.95 25.56 0.30
C ASP A 46 -22.01 25.37 -0.80
N PRO A 47 -23.29 25.11 -0.43
CA PRO A 47 -24.36 24.86 -1.41
C PRO A 47 -24.62 26.02 -2.38
N ALA A 48 -24.45 27.27 -1.94
CA ALA A 48 -24.70 28.44 -2.79
C ALA A 48 -23.59 28.60 -3.83
N VAL A 49 -22.33 28.42 -3.42
CA VAL A 49 -21.16 28.43 -4.31
C VAL A 49 -21.30 27.32 -5.36
N LYS A 50 -21.65 26.10 -4.93
CA LYS A 50 -21.89 24.96 -5.81
C LYS A 50 -23.01 25.22 -6.83
N PHE A 51 -24.17 25.69 -6.37
CA PHE A 51 -25.31 25.99 -7.25
C PHE A 51 -24.93 27.03 -8.32
N GLN A 52 -24.21 28.06 -7.92
CA GLN A 52 -23.77 29.11 -8.83
C GLN A 52 -22.74 28.59 -9.85
N ALA A 53 -21.80 27.75 -9.40
CA ALA A 53 -20.83 27.09 -10.28
C ALA A 53 -21.52 26.22 -11.33
N GLU A 54 -22.49 25.39 -10.94
CA GLU A 54 -23.25 24.54 -11.88
C GLU A 54 -24.04 25.37 -12.91
N ARG A 55 -24.60 26.51 -12.49
CA ARG A 55 -25.29 27.45 -13.38
C ARG A 55 -24.34 28.04 -14.43
N ILE A 56 -23.18 28.53 -14.01
CA ILE A 56 -22.19 29.14 -14.90
C ILE A 56 -21.54 28.09 -15.81
N TYR A 57 -21.28 26.89 -15.28
CA TYR A 57 -20.77 25.76 -16.07
C TYR A 57 -21.72 25.42 -17.24
N LYS A 58 -23.03 25.32 -16.97
CA LYS A 58 -24.04 25.13 -18.02
C LYS A 58 -24.01 26.25 -19.05
N LYS A 59 -23.90 27.50 -18.61
CA LYS A 59 -23.80 28.68 -19.49
C LYS A 59 -22.56 28.60 -20.40
N PHE A 60 -21.39 28.32 -19.85
CA PHE A 60 -20.15 28.19 -20.64
C PHE A 60 -20.23 27.04 -21.65
N LYS A 61 -20.86 25.93 -21.28
CA LYS A 61 -21.13 24.82 -22.20
C LYS A 61 -22.04 25.24 -23.37
N THR A 62 -23.07 26.04 -23.11
CA THR A 62 -23.93 26.58 -24.19
C THR A 62 -23.20 27.56 -25.11
N LEU A 63 -22.17 28.26 -24.60
CA LEU A 63 -21.32 29.16 -25.38
C LEU A 63 -20.24 28.41 -26.20
N GLY A 64 -20.23 27.08 -26.17
CA GLY A 64 -19.27 26.27 -26.93
C GLY A 64 -17.87 26.24 -26.33
N ILE A 65 -17.69 26.73 -25.10
CA ILE A 65 -16.42 26.66 -24.38
C ILE A 65 -16.24 25.21 -23.91
N GLN A 66 -15.54 24.43 -24.72
CA GLN A 66 -15.21 23.05 -24.42
C GLN A 66 -13.82 22.97 -23.81
N VAL A 67 -13.75 22.54 -22.56
CA VAL A 67 -12.50 22.05 -21.99
C VAL A 67 -12.32 20.65 -22.56
N HIS A 68 -11.27 20.43 -23.36
CA HIS A 68 -10.84 19.06 -23.67
C HIS A 68 -10.65 18.36 -22.34
N GLU A 69 -11.51 17.38 -22.02
CA GLU A 69 -11.47 16.66 -20.75
C GLU A 69 -10.03 16.24 -20.48
N PRO A 70 -9.36 16.81 -19.47
CA PRO A 70 -8.20 16.15 -18.91
C PRO A 70 -8.82 15.00 -18.13
N THR A 71 -9.03 13.86 -18.79
CA THR A 71 -9.42 12.54 -18.24
C THR A 71 -9.84 12.60 -16.77
N LEU A 72 -11.04 13.11 -16.48
CA LEU A 72 -11.44 13.43 -15.11
C LEU A 72 -10.30 14.10 -14.31
N ILE A 73 -10.35 15.42 -14.17
CA ILE A 73 -10.01 16.00 -12.88
C ILE A 73 -11.04 15.41 -11.90
N ARG A 74 -10.85 14.13 -11.53
CA ARG A 74 -11.28 13.57 -10.25
C ARG A 74 -10.85 14.65 -9.30
N ALA A 75 -11.83 15.25 -8.62
CA ALA A 75 -11.65 16.21 -7.56
C ALA A 75 -10.23 16.08 -7.00
N ILE A 76 -9.44 17.15 -7.10
CA ILE A 76 -8.22 17.31 -6.32
C ILE A 76 -8.55 16.65 -4.98
N PRO A 77 -7.95 15.49 -4.63
CA PRO A 77 -8.37 14.80 -3.45
C PRO A 77 -8.27 15.84 -2.36
N GLU A 78 -9.38 16.10 -1.67
CA GLU A 78 -9.35 16.75 -0.37
C GLU A 78 -8.08 16.25 0.28
N LYS A 79 -7.12 17.16 0.52
CA LYS A 79 -5.83 16.84 1.09
C LYS A 79 -6.09 15.86 2.20
N ILE A 80 -5.77 14.58 1.96
CA ILE A 80 -6.51 13.47 2.58
C ILE A 80 -6.42 13.67 4.09
N MET A 81 -7.48 14.20 4.69
CA MET A 81 -7.52 14.49 6.11
C MET A 81 -7.75 13.14 6.78
N LEU A 82 -6.66 12.39 6.91
CA LEU A 82 -6.66 11.11 7.59
C LEU A 82 -6.77 11.39 9.07
N SER A 83 -8.01 11.43 9.55
CA SER A 83 -8.33 11.58 10.97
C SER A 83 -7.95 10.33 11.77
N GLY A 84 -7.93 9.14 11.15
CA GLY A 84 -7.56 7.91 11.85
C GLY A 84 -7.28 6.68 10.97
N GLY A 85 -6.99 5.55 11.63
CA GLY A 85 -6.60 4.30 10.95
C GLY A 85 -7.68 3.66 10.08
N ILE A 86 -8.95 3.88 10.42
CA ILE A 86 -10.09 3.40 9.62
C ILE A 86 -10.15 4.12 8.28
N ASP A 87 -9.81 5.42 8.22
CA ASP A 87 -9.83 6.18 6.98
C ASP A 87 -8.73 5.70 6.03
N ILE A 88 -7.53 5.41 6.57
CA ILE A 88 -6.45 4.82 5.78
C ILE A 88 -6.85 3.44 5.27
N PHE A 89 -7.42 2.60 6.13
CA PHE A 89 -7.89 1.26 5.76
C PHE A 89 -8.93 1.33 4.63
N ARG A 90 -9.95 2.19 4.76
CA ARG A 90 -10.98 2.41 3.73
C ARG A 90 -10.38 2.86 2.40
N GLN A 91 -9.39 3.73 2.43
CA GLN A 91 -8.72 4.20 1.22
C GLN A 91 -7.90 3.12 0.55
N VAL A 92 -7.16 2.31 1.33
CA VAL A 92 -6.45 1.15 0.79
C VAL A 92 -7.43 0.19 0.13
N LEU A 93 -8.58 -0.09 0.76
CA LEU A 93 -9.63 -0.92 0.15
C LEU A 93 -10.25 -0.29 -1.10
N ASN A 94 -10.43 1.04 -1.14
CA ASN A 94 -10.95 1.73 -2.32
C ASN A 94 -9.94 1.65 -3.49
N LEU A 95 -8.65 1.86 -3.22
CA LEU A 95 -7.57 1.66 -4.19
C LEU A 95 -7.53 0.21 -4.68
N PHE A 96 -7.70 -0.74 -3.76
CA PHE A 96 -7.77 -2.17 -4.07
C PHE A 96 -8.96 -2.48 -4.99
N GLY A 97 -10.15 -1.98 -4.65
CA GLY A 97 -11.39 -2.22 -5.40
C GLY A 97 -11.33 -1.72 -6.84
N LYS A 98 -10.67 -0.59 -7.10
CA LYS A 98 -10.50 -0.02 -8.44
C LYS A 98 -9.68 -0.91 -9.39
N ARG A 99 -8.84 -1.81 -8.87
CA ARG A 99 -7.97 -2.72 -9.65
C ARG A 99 -7.98 -4.17 -9.14
N TRP A 100 -9.06 -4.58 -8.48
CA TRP A 100 -9.21 -5.88 -7.81
C TRP A 100 -8.74 -7.06 -8.67
N GLY A 101 -9.22 -7.16 -9.91
CA GLY A 101 -8.88 -8.28 -10.80
C GLY A 101 -7.38 -8.38 -11.13
N LYS A 102 -6.72 -7.25 -11.40
CA LYS A 102 -5.29 -7.20 -11.70
C LYS A 102 -4.46 -7.51 -10.45
N LEU A 103 -4.87 -6.99 -9.29
CA LEU A 103 -4.20 -7.26 -8.02
C LEU A 103 -4.28 -8.74 -7.66
N ILE A 104 -5.45 -9.37 -7.74
CA ILE A 104 -5.58 -10.82 -7.50
C ILE A 104 -4.74 -11.62 -8.46
N LEU A 105 -4.78 -11.30 -9.75
CA LEU A 105 -4.01 -12.06 -10.74
C LEU A 105 -2.52 -12.01 -10.41
N ILE A 106 -1.97 -10.82 -10.11
CA ILE A 106 -0.58 -10.67 -9.68
C ILE A 106 -0.32 -11.48 -8.41
N THR A 107 -1.18 -11.37 -7.40
CA THR A 107 -1.04 -12.10 -6.13
C THR A 107 -1.08 -13.62 -6.35
N ALA A 108 -2.00 -14.12 -7.16
CA ALA A 108 -2.14 -15.54 -7.45
C ALA A 108 -0.92 -16.09 -8.21
N CYS A 109 -0.51 -15.42 -9.29
CA CYS A 109 0.65 -15.85 -10.09
C CYS A 109 1.94 -15.83 -9.29
N THR A 110 2.13 -14.81 -8.45
CA THR A 110 3.39 -14.63 -7.71
C THR A 110 3.50 -15.45 -6.44
N ASN A 111 2.36 -15.80 -5.85
CA ASN A 111 2.29 -16.63 -4.65
C ASN A 111 1.94 -18.10 -4.94
N PHE A 112 1.81 -18.50 -6.21
CA PHE A 112 1.59 -19.90 -6.59
C PHE A 112 2.64 -20.83 -5.97
N LEU A 113 3.93 -20.45 -6.01
CA LEU A 113 4.98 -21.25 -5.40
C LEU A 113 4.83 -21.36 -3.87
N LYS A 114 4.42 -20.27 -3.20
CA LYS A 114 4.15 -20.31 -1.75
C LYS A 114 2.95 -21.18 -1.42
N ALA A 115 1.87 -21.10 -2.21
CA ALA A 115 0.71 -21.95 -2.07
C ALA A 115 1.07 -23.44 -2.24
N LEU A 116 1.96 -23.75 -3.19
CA LEU A 116 2.51 -25.10 -3.36
C LEU A 116 3.31 -25.54 -2.13
N LEU A 117 4.18 -24.68 -1.57
CA LEU A 117 4.94 -24.99 -0.36
C LEU A 117 4.02 -25.24 0.86
N ILE A 118 2.96 -24.43 1.01
CA ILE A 118 1.93 -24.62 2.03
C ILE A 118 1.23 -25.96 1.85
N PHE A 119 0.83 -26.28 0.62
CA PHE A 119 0.17 -27.54 0.29
C PHE A 119 1.07 -28.75 0.60
N LEU A 120 2.37 -28.65 0.28
CA LEU A 120 3.37 -29.67 0.61
C LEU A 120 3.55 -29.84 2.13
N LEU A 121 3.55 -28.74 2.90
CA LEU A 121 3.59 -28.79 4.37
C LEU A 121 2.37 -29.51 4.95
N PHE A 122 1.16 -29.23 4.45
CA PHE A 122 -0.06 -29.84 4.96
C PHE A 122 -0.33 -31.26 4.45
N LEU A 123 0.25 -31.66 3.31
CA LEU A 123 0.18 -33.04 2.81
C LEU A 123 1.22 -33.99 3.43
N GLY A 124 2.31 -33.44 3.99
CA GLY A 124 3.44 -34.23 4.49
C GLY A 124 3.08 -35.25 5.57
N ASP A 125 2.04 -34.99 6.36
CA ASP A 125 1.58 -35.89 7.43
C ASP A 125 0.91 -37.17 6.93
N ASN A 126 0.44 -37.19 5.68
CA ASN A 126 -0.23 -38.36 5.10
C ASN A 126 0.37 -38.70 3.72
N LYS A 127 1.24 -39.72 3.71
CA LYS A 127 1.61 -40.55 2.53
C LYS A 127 2.72 -40.04 1.59
N ALA A 128 3.52 -39.07 1.99
CA ALA A 128 4.71 -38.71 1.23
C ALA A 128 5.96 -39.39 1.80
N GLU A 129 6.14 -40.69 1.53
CA GLU A 129 7.49 -41.30 1.46
C GLU A 129 8.25 -40.74 0.24
N ILE A 130 8.23 -39.43 0.06
CA ILE A 130 8.93 -38.73 -1.01
C ILE A 130 10.38 -38.60 -0.52
N TRP A 131 11.16 -39.66 -0.79
CA TRP A 131 12.58 -39.74 -1.20
C TRP A 131 13.55 -38.57 -0.96
N VAL A 132 13.39 -37.73 0.06
CA VAL A 132 14.30 -36.60 0.27
C VAL A 132 15.15 -36.79 1.52
N LEU A 133 14.65 -37.35 2.62
CA LEU A 133 15.48 -37.68 3.79
C LEU A 133 14.87 -38.85 4.59
N PRO A 134 15.62 -39.91 4.94
CA PRO A 134 15.13 -40.97 5.82
C PRO A 134 14.80 -40.38 7.20
N GLY A 135 13.53 -40.40 7.60
CA GLY A 135 13.07 -39.92 8.91
C GLY A 135 13.04 -38.40 9.12
N GLY A 136 13.16 -37.59 8.06
CA GLY A 136 13.26 -36.12 8.14
C GLY A 136 11.93 -35.38 7.94
N SER A 137 11.69 -34.33 8.73
CA SER A 137 10.62 -33.34 8.51
C SER A 137 10.88 -32.51 7.24
N LEU A 138 9.83 -32.16 6.49
CA LEU A 138 9.89 -31.28 5.31
C LEU A 138 10.08 -29.79 5.67
N LEU A 139 10.01 -29.47 6.96
CA LEU A 139 10.08 -28.10 7.48
C LEU A 139 11.35 -27.34 7.07
N PRO A 140 12.58 -27.90 7.19
CA PRO A 140 13.78 -27.13 6.85
C PRO A 140 13.84 -26.79 5.36
N VAL A 141 13.47 -27.75 4.50
CA VAL A 141 13.49 -27.57 3.04
C VAL A 141 12.47 -26.52 2.61
N THR A 142 11.25 -26.59 3.14
CA THR A 142 10.19 -25.63 2.84
C THR A 142 10.52 -24.23 3.33
N LEU A 143 11.13 -24.10 4.52
CA LEU A 143 11.65 -22.82 5.03
C LEU A 143 12.76 -22.25 4.13
N ILE A 144 13.71 -23.06 3.69
CA ILE A 144 14.79 -22.62 2.78
C ILE A 144 14.21 -22.14 1.44
N LEU A 145 13.31 -22.92 0.84
CA LEU A 145 12.64 -22.56 -0.42
C LEU A 145 11.81 -21.28 -0.27
N PHE A 146 11.14 -21.10 0.88
CA PHE A 146 10.42 -19.87 1.18
C PHE A 146 11.37 -18.67 1.29
N VAL A 147 12.51 -18.80 1.99
CA VAL A 147 13.50 -17.71 2.05
C VAL A 147 14.03 -17.37 0.65
N ILE A 148 14.35 -18.36 -0.18
CA ILE A 148 14.80 -18.13 -1.56
C ILE A 148 13.72 -17.41 -2.39
N HIS A 149 12.46 -17.84 -2.30
CA HIS A 149 11.33 -17.16 -2.94
C HIS A 149 11.22 -15.72 -2.46
N GLN A 150 11.25 -15.51 -1.15
CA GLN A 150 11.16 -14.18 -0.57
C GLN A 150 12.30 -13.30 -1.05
N MET A 151 13.55 -13.79 -1.11
CA MET A 151 14.69 -13.01 -1.58
C MET A 151 14.56 -12.60 -3.05
N THR A 152 14.15 -13.53 -3.92
CA THR A 152 14.25 -13.37 -5.38
C THR A 152 12.98 -12.86 -6.04
N ILE A 153 11.83 -13.40 -5.64
CA ILE A 153 10.55 -13.15 -6.30
C ILE A 153 9.84 -11.96 -5.65
N LEU A 154 9.90 -11.80 -4.31
CA LEU A 154 9.20 -10.70 -3.63
C LEU A 154 9.50 -9.29 -4.18
N PRO A 155 10.75 -8.93 -4.55
CA PRO A 155 11.02 -7.64 -5.18
C PRO A 155 10.23 -7.42 -6.47
N ILE A 156 10.02 -8.47 -7.25
CA ILE A 156 9.22 -8.46 -8.48
C ILE A 156 7.75 -8.25 -8.11
N ILE A 157 7.25 -8.97 -7.10
CA ILE A 157 5.88 -8.82 -6.56
C ILE A 157 5.62 -7.38 -6.15
N TRP A 158 6.50 -6.80 -5.33
CA TRP A 158 6.36 -5.43 -4.85
C TRP A 158 6.31 -4.43 -5.99
N ASN A 159 7.16 -4.60 -7.02
CA ASN A 159 7.12 -3.73 -8.19
C ASN A 159 5.80 -3.84 -8.96
N HIS A 160 5.30 -5.05 -9.25
CA HIS A 160 4.05 -5.21 -10.00
C HIS A 160 2.82 -4.75 -9.21
N LEU A 161 2.71 -5.14 -7.94
CA LEU A 161 1.64 -4.68 -7.07
C LEU A 161 1.69 -3.17 -6.90
N GLY A 162 2.88 -2.64 -6.61
CA GLY A 162 3.03 -1.22 -6.38
C GLY A 162 2.72 -0.37 -7.61
N LYS A 163 3.18 -0.76 -8.80
CA LYS A 163 2.77 -0.10 -10.05
C LYS A 163 1.25 -0.15 -10.26
N THR A 164 0.64 -1.30 -9.97
CA THR A 164 -0.83 -1.43 -10.07
C THR A 164 -1.57 -0.50 -9.12
N PHE A 165 -1.05 -0.28 -7.91
CA PHE A 165 -1.58 0.74 -7.01
C PHE A 165 -1.36 2.15 -7.55
N LEU A 166 -0.14 2.48 -7.99
CA LEU A 166 0.23 3.80 -8.49
C LEU A 166 -0.57 4.24 -9.73
N GLU A 167 -1.06 3.32 -10.56
CA GLU A 167 -1.98 3.64 -11.67
C GLU A 167 -3.26 4.35 -11.20
N VAL A 168 -3.67 4.11 -9.96
CA VAL A 168 -4.94 4.58 -9.40
C VAL A 168 -4.73 5.83 -8.52
N PHE A 169 -3.47 6.19 -8.26
CA PHE A 169 -3.13 7.35 -7.46
C PHE A 169 -3.60 8.64 -8.18
N PRO A 170 -3.96 9.66 -7.39
CA PRO A 170 -4.47 10.92 -7.94
C PRO A 170 -3.39 11.73 -8.65
N ASP A 171 -2.13 11.61 -8.23
CA ASP A 171 -1.02 12.37 -8.81
C ASP A 171 -0.55 11.80 -10.16
N GLU A 172 -0.30 12.68 -11.11
CA GLU A 172 0.14 12.32 -12.47
C GLU A 172 1.51 11.65 -12.47
N ARG A 173 2.44 12.13 -11.64
CA ARG A 173 3.78 11.55 -11.48
C ARG A 173 3.73 10.08 -11.06
N SER A 174 2.92 9.70 -10.07
CA SER A 174 2.75 8.28 -9.70
C SER A 174 2.21 7.44 -10.87
N ARG A 175 1.27 8.00 -11.65
CA ARG A 175 0.73 7.32 -12.83
C ARG A 175 1.76 7.16 -13.95
N GLU A 176 2.65 8.13 -14.15
CA GLU A 176 3.77 7.99 -15.08
C GLU A 176 4.75 6.90 -14.63
N VAL A 177 5.12 6.89 -13.34
CA VAL A 177 6.02 5.88 -12.77
C VAL A 177 5.40 4.47 -12.87
N SER A 178 4.06 4.36 -12.78
CA SER A 178 3.35 3.09 -12.97
C SER A 178 3.53 2.49 -14.36
N LYS A 179 3.70 3.33 -15.39
CA LYS A 179 3.89 2.92 -16.79
C LYS A 179 5.35 2.61 -17.13
N ALA A 180 6.30 3.03 -16.31
CA ALA A 180 7.71 2.79 -16.55
C ALA A 180 8.02 1.28 -16.58
N ASN A 181 9.01 0.86 -17.39
CA ASN A 181 9.46 -0.52 -17.41
C ASN A 181 10.20 -0.89 -16.12
N PHE A 182 10.18 -2.17 -15.74
CA PHE A 182 10.93 -2.64 -14.58
C PHE A 182 12.40 -2.79 -14.94
N SER A 183 13.26 -1.98 -14.32
CA SER A 183 14.70 -2.00 -14.60
C SER A 183 15.46 -2.87 -13.61
N PHE A 184 16.58 -3.44 -14.04
CA PHE A 184 17.47 -4.21 -13.17
C PHE A 184 18.00 -3.38 -11.98
N LYS A 185 18.22 -2.08 -12.19
CA LYS A 185 18.61 -1.14 -11.12
C LYS A 185 17.53 -1.05 -10.03
N GLN A 186 16.26 -0.97 -10.43
CA GLN A 186 15.12 -0.96 -9.52
C GLN A 186 15.01 -2.30 -8.77
N TYR A 187 15.17 -3.43 -9.47
CA TYR A 187 15.23 -4.76 -8.84
C TYR A 187 16.31 -4.81 -7.76
N ARG A 188 17.54 -4.36 -8.05
CA ARG A 188 18.66 -4.40 -7.09
C ARG A 188 18.37 -3.56 -5.84
N LEU A 189 17.71 -2.41 -5.96
CA LEU A 189 17.32 -1.62 -4.79
C LEU A 189 16.23 -2.30 -3.96
N LEU A 190 15.20 -2.84 -4.61
CA LEU A 190 14.14 -3.57 -3.93
C LEU A 190 14.68 -4.85 -3.27
N PHE A 191 15.62 -5.53 -3.90
CA PHE A 191 16.32 -6.69 -3.35
C PHE A 191 17.10 -6.32 -2.07
N LYS A 192 17.87 -5.22 -2.09
CA LYS A 192 18.58 -4.73 -0.89
C LYS A 192 17.62 -4.37 0.24
N ALA A 193 16.53 -3.68 -0.09
CA ALA A 193 15.49 -3.32 0.88
C ALA A 193 14.84 -4.57 1.49
N ASN A 194 14.62 -5.60 0.67
CA ASN A 194 14.05 -6.86 1.09
C ASN A 194 15.02 -7.69 1.95
N LEU A 195 16.32 -7.72 1.62
CA LEU A 195 17.33 -8.44 2.40
C LEU A 195 17.31 -8.02 3.87
N PHE A 196 17.17 -6.72 4.12
CA PHE A 196 17.08 -6.18 5.47
C PHE A 196 15.78 -6.60 6.18
N GLN A 197 14.66 -6.69 5.46
CA GLN A 197 13.38 -7.19 5.99
C GLN A 197 13.41 -8.70 6.28
N LEU A 198 14.30 -9.46 5.62
CA LEU A 198 14.41 -10.91 5.78
C LEU A 198 15.32 -11.36 6.93
N ILE A 199 16.11 -10.46 7.53
CA ILE A 199 17.00 -10.81 8.66
C ILE A 199 16.26 -11.57 9.78
N PRO A 200 15.08 -11.13 10.25
CA PRO A 200 14.33 -11.85 11.28
C PRO A 200 13.84 -13.22 10.81
N LEU A 201 13.47 -13.34 9.54
CA LEU A 201 13.03 -14.61 8.95
C LEU A 201 14.21 -15.60 8.82
N ILE A 202 15.40 -15.12 8.45
CA ILE A 202 16.62 -15.94 8.39
C ILE A 202 17.00 -16.40 9.80
N ALA A 203 16.96 -15.49 10.79
CA ALA A 203 17.19 -15.84 12.19
C ALA A 203 16.18 -16.89 12.68
N LEU A 204 14.91 -16.77 12.27
CA LEU A 204 13.88 -17.76 12.56
C LEU A 204 14.24 -19.15 11.99
N VAL A 205 14.69 -19.26 10.74
CA VAL A 205 15.10 -20.55 10.16
C VAL A 205 16.24 -21.20 10.95
N ILE A 206 17.17 -20.40 11.46
CA ILE A 206 18.31 -20.90 12.27
C ILE A 206 17.87 -21.36 13.66
N ILE A 207 16.91 -20.66 14.28
CA ILE A 207 16.47 -20.92 15.66
C ILE A 207 15.37 -22.00 15.72
N THR A 208 14.54 -22.15 14.68
CA THR A 208 13.42 -23.10 14.65
C THR A 208 13.80 -24.54 15.05
N PRO A 209 14.94 -25.12 14.58
CA PRO A 209 15.37 -26.46 14.98
C PRO A 209 15.70 -26.60 16.48
N LEU A 210 16.01 -25.50 17.16
CA LEU A 210 16.43 -25.48 18.56
C LEU A 210 15.23 -25.40 19.52
N ILE A 211 14.05 -25.03 19.03
CA ILE A 211 12.85 -24.84 19.86
C ILE A 211 12.05 -26.13 19.88
N LYS A 212 12.12 -26.88 20.98
CA LYS A 212 11.26 -28.04 21.21
C LYS A 212 10.00 -27.66 22.00
N LYS A 213 8.83 -27.96 21.42
CA LYS A 213 7.51 -28.15 22.06
C LYS A 213 6.80 -26.99 22.77
N SER A 214 7.39 -25.81 22.97
CA SER A 214 6.67 -24.71 23.64
C SER A 214 5.87 -23.85 22.66
N PHE A 215 4.54 -23.96 22.75
CA PHE A 215 3.56 -23.16 22.00
C PHE A 215 3.86 -21.66 22.08
N ILE A 216 4.11 -21.14 23.29
CA ILE A 216 4.35 -19.71 23.53
C ILE A 216 5.65 -19.26 22.88
N ILE A 217 6.69 -20.09 22.95
CA ILE A 217 8.00 -19.74 22.37
C ILE A 217 7.94 -19.77 20.85
N VAL A 218 7.31 -20.78 20.24
CA VAL A 218 7.11 -20.85 18.78
C VAL A 218 6.20 -19.70 18.33
N PHE A 219 5.10 -19.45 19.03
CA PHE A 219 4.21 -18.34 18.72
C PHE A 219 4.96 -17.00 18.79
N LEU A 220 5.62 -16.68 19.90
CA LEU A 220 6.41 -15.45 20.01
C LEU A 220 7.53 -15.38 18.96
N ILE A 221 8.20 -16.48 18.63
CA ILE A 221 9.32 -16.49 17.69
C ILE A 221 8.88 -16.44 16.22
N PHE A 222 7.68 -16.89 15.84
CA PHE A 222 7.16 -16.68 14.47
C PHE A 222 6.49 -15.32 14.34
N TRP A 223 5.79 -14.90 15.39
CA TRP A 223 5.03 -13.66 15.38
C TRP A 223 5.89 -12.44 15.64
N ILE A 224 6.96 -12.49 16.44
CA ILE A 224 7.87 -11.35 16.63
C ILE A 224 8.58 -10.99 15.31
N PRO A 225 9.14 -11.90 14.50
CA PRO A 225 9.63 -11.63 13.15
C PRO A 225 8.55 -11.14 12.20
N LEU A 226 7.32 -11.68 12.25
CA LEU A 226 6.19 -11.10 11.51
C LEU A 226 5.96 -9.66 11.96
N SER A 227 5.92 -9.40 13.27
CA SER A 227 5.76 -8.09 13.92
C SER A 227 6.94 -7.14 13.70
N TRP A 228 8.14 -7.67 13.51
CA TRP A 228 9.38 -6.94 13.34
C TRP A 228 9.58 -6.60 11.87
N SER A 229 9.38 -7.57 10.99
CA SER A 229 9.20 -7.31 9.57
C SER A 229 8.13 -6.25 9.42
N PHE A 230 7.03 -6.30 10.19
CA PHE A 230 5.97 -5.29 10.27
C PHE A 230 6.40 -3.90 10.78
N LEU A 231 7.15 -3.83 11.88
CA LEU A 231 7.66 -2.58 12.43
C LEU A 231 8.65 -1.92 11.46
N PHE A 232 9.47 -2.73 10.80
CA PHE A 232 10.33 -2.32 9.69
C PHE A 232 9.56 -2.19 8.36
N MET A 233 8.33 -2.72 8.25
CA MET A 233 7.43 -2.54 7.10
C MET A 233 6.81 -1.15 7.13
N ALA A 234 6.78 -0.49 8.28
CA ALA A 234 6.48 0.93 8.42
C ALA A 234 7.60 1.84 7.88
N LEU A 235 8.78 1.28 7.55
CA LEU A 235 9.81 2.04 6.87
C LEU A 235 9.40 2.28 5.41
N PRO A 236 9.34 3.54 4.95
CA PRO A 236 9.00 3.90 3.58
C PRO A 236 10.03 3.47 2.52
N VAL A 237 11.00 2.58 2.81
CA VAL A 237 12.09 2.19 1.90
C VAL A 237 11.56 1.68 0.55
N MET A 238 10.71 0.64 0.55
CA MET A 238 10.14 0.11 -0.69
C MET A 238 9.25 1.13 -1.41
N PRO A 239 8.29 1.79 -0.72
CA PRO A 239 7.49 2.85 -1.32
C PRO A 239 8.28 4.01 -1.92
N LEU A 240 9.37 4.45 -1.28
CA LEU A 240 10.23 5.53 -1.79
C LEU A 240 10.92 5.13 -3.09
N ILE A 241 11.40 3.88 -3.17
CA ILE A 241 11.97 3.33 -4.41
C ILE A 241 10.90 3.31 -5.51
N LEU A 242 9.67 2.93 -5.18
CA LEU A 242 8.56 2.84 -6.14
C LEU A 242 8.00 4.21 -6.55
N LEU A 243 7.94 5.18 -5.64
CA LEU A 243 7.45 6.54 -5.92
C LEU A 243 8.48 7.41 -6.64
N GLN A 244 9.74 6.96 -6.74
CA GLN A 244 10.84 7.68 -7.40
C GLN A 244 10.94 9.16 -6.98
N ARG A 245 10.57 9.47 -5.73
CA ARG A 245 10.38 10.85 -5.28
C ARG A 245 11.70 11.60 -5.04
N ARG A 246 12.83 10.91 -4.93
CA ARG A 246 14.17 11.53 -4.87
C ARG A 246 15.15 10.76 -5.75
N SER A 247 16.20 11.45 -6.17
CA SER A 247 17.37 10.87 -6.83
C SER A 247 17.80 9.56 -6.14
N TRP A 248 18.41 8.64 -6.89
CA TRP A 248 18.80 7.26 -6.49
C TRP A 248 19.85 7.20 -5.34
N HIS A 249 19.79 8.07 -4.35
CA HIS A 249 20.50 7.97 -3.08
C HIS A 249 19.95 6.79 -2.27
N ASP A 250 20.72 6.36 -1.27
CA ASP A 250 20.41 5.17 -0.48
C ASP A 250 19.03 5.30 0.20
N PRO A 251 18.04 4.46 -0.17
CA PRO A 251 16.67 4.55 0.34
C PRO A 251 16.59 4.23 1.84
N ILE A 252 17.59 3.54 2.40
CA ILE A 252 17.71 3.32 3.84
C ILE A 252 18.03 4.63 4.54
N VAL A 253 19.03 5.37 4.03
CA VAL A 253 19.42 6.68 4.59
C VAL A 253 18.29 7.69 4.49
N GLN A 254 17.63 7.77 3.33
CA GLN A 254 16.46 8.66 3.16
C GLN A 254 15.34 8.32 4.14
N THR A 255 15.14 7.04 4.40
CA THR A 255 14.18 6.62 5.41
C THR A 255 14.61 7.08 6.79
N LEU A 256 15.86 6.86 7.20
CA LEU A 256 16.35 7.31 8.50
C LEU A 256 16.23 8.84 8.68
N LEU A 257 16.49 9.61 7.62
CA LEU A 257 16.29 11.07 7.62
C LEU A 257 14.82 11.46 7.80
N LEU A 258 13.89 10.77 7.12
CA LEU A 258 12.44 10.97 7.34
C LEU A 258 12.03 10.74 8.81
N PHE A 259 12.69 9.81 9.51
CA PHE A 259 12.46 9.56 10.93
C PHE A 259 13.05 10.62 11.85
N SER A 260 14.23 11.14 11.52
CA SER A 260 14.87 12.22 12.25
C SER A 260 14.09 13.53 12.12
N ASP A 261 13.72 13.90 10.89
CA ASP A 261 13.29 15.26 10.58
C ASP A 261 11.80 15.52 10.79
N GLN A 262 10.96 14.47 10.82
CA GLN A 262 9.48 14.61 10.89
C GLN A 262 8.79 13.69 11.92
N PRO A 263 9.22 13.66 13.19
CA PRO A 263 8.71 12.72 14.21
C PRO A 263 7.20 12.88 14.47
N GLN A 264 6.65 14.10 14.35
CA GLN A 264 5.22 14.34 14.57
C GLN A 264 4.32 13.78 13.45
N ARG A 265 4.77 13.85 12.19
CA ARG A 265 4.04 13.28 11.05
C ARG A 265 4.09 11.76 11.08
N LEU A 266 5.22 11.20 11.47
CA LEU A 266 5.37 9.78 11.74
C LEU A 266 4.40 9.27 12.82
N LYS A 267 4.26 9.99 13.94
CA LYS A 267 3.26 9.62 14.98
C LYS A 267 1.83 9.54 14.43
N LYS A 268 1.46 10.41 13.49
CA LYS A 268 0.12 10.40 12.85
C LYS A 268 -0.12 9.18 11.97
N ILE A 269 0.93 8.58 11.41
CA ILE A 269 0.82 7.39 10.55
C ILE A 269 1.06 6.09 11.34
N PHE A 270 1.93 6.16 12.36
CA PHE A 270 2.25 5.03 13.21
C PHE A 270 1.01 4.48 13.91
N ARG A 271 0.15 5.35 14.46
CA ARG A 271 -1.10 4.92 15.13
C ARG A 271 -2.05 4.15 14.19
N PRO A 272 -2.43 4.68 13.01
CA PRO A 272 -3.09 3.92 11.95
C PRO A 272 -2.38 2.62 11.57
N GLY A 273 -1.07 2.65 11.45
CA GLY A 273 -0.26 1.49 11.11
C GLY A 273 -0.37 0.38 12.16
N VAL A 274 -0.34 0.72 13.44
CA VAL A 274 -0.56 -0.21 14.56
C VAL A 274 -1.99 -0.74 14.58
N PHE A 275 -3.00 0.08 14.28
CA PHE A 275 -4.37 -0.40 14.20
C PHE A 275 -4.55 -1.44 13.07
N ILE A 276 -4.06 -1.10 11.87
CA ILE A 276 -4.13 -1.98 10.72
C ILE A 276 -3.27 -3.23 10.95
N TRP A 277 -2.13 -3.09 11.64
CA TRP A 277 -1.32 -4.22 12.11
C TRP A 277 -2.12 -5.19 12.96
N MET A 278 -2.82 -4.70 14.00
CA MET A 278 -3.60 -5.55 14.88
C MET A 278 -4.70 -6.28 14.10
N LEU A 279 -5.32 -5.62 13.12
CA LEU A 279 -6.31 -6.22 12.23
C LEU A 279 -5.67 -7.28 11.30
N GLY A 280 -4.46 -6.99 10.81
CA GLY A 280 -3.65 -7.91 10.02
C GLY A 280 -3.05 -9.07 10.83
N LEU A 281 -2.89 -8.94 12.14
CA LEU A 281 -2.53 -10.04 13.06
C LEU A 281 -3.75 -10.89 13.42
N PHE A 282 -4.93 -10.27 13.51
CA PHE A 282 -6.17 -10.96 13.84
C PHE A 282 -6.50 -12.05 12.82
N PHE A 283 -6.33 -11.77 11.52
CA PHE A 283 -6.55 -12.75 10.44
C PHE A 283 -5.72 -14.05 10.59
N PRO A 284 -4.38 -14.00 10.71
CA PRO A 284 -3.54 -15.17 10.95
C PRO A 284 -3.79 -15.84 12.30
N VAL A 285 -4.22 -15.11 13.34
CA VAL A 285 -4.64 -15.72 14.61
C VAL A 285 -5.93 -16.53 14.43
N CYS A 286 -6.93 -16.00 13.74
CA CYS A 286 -8.15 -16.74 13.41
C CYS A 286 -7.84 -17.95 12.51
N LEU A 287 -7.00 -17.78 11.49
CA LEU A 287 -6.58 -18.87 10.61
C LEU A 287 -5.83 -19.96 11.40
N SER A 288 -4.96 -19.55 12.33
CA SER A 288 -4.27 -20.44 13.26
C SER A 288 -5.28 -21.23 14.09
N LEU A 289 -6.25 -20.56 14.72
CA LEU A 289 -7.27 -21.21 15.54
C LEU A 289 -8.10 -22.21 14.72
N CYS A 290 -8.46 -21.88 13.48
CA CYS A 290 -9.16 -22.82 12.59
C CYS A 290 -8.29 -24.03 12.28
N VAL A 291 -7.04 -23.83 11.83
CA VAL A 291 -6.13 -24.95 11.51
C VAL A 291 -5.88 -25.81 12.75
N PHE A 292 -5.60 -25.22 13.89
CA PHE A 292 -5.35 -25.92 15.16
C PHE A 292 -6.57 -26.63 15.74
N TYR A 293 -7.78 -26.17 15.43
CA TYR A 293 -9.01 -26.87 15.83
C TYR A 293 -9.23 -28.16 15.01
N PHE A 294 -8.73 -28.22 13.78
CA PHE A 294 -8.95 -29.33 12.86
C PHE A 294 -7.74 -30.26 12.65
N SER A 295 -6.55 -29.89 13.13
CA SER A 295 -5.33 -30.68 12.98
C SER A 295 -5.04 -31.52 14.23
N ASP A 296 -4.71 -32.81 14.05
CA ASP A 296 -4.10 -33.61 15.11
C ASP A 296 -2.75 -32.99 15.52
N PHE A 297 -2.54 -32.84 16.82
CA PHE A 297 -1.45 -32.05 17.43
C PHE A 297 -0.03 -32.60 17.18
N SER A 298 0.16 -33.57 16.29
CA SER A 298 1.45 -34.24 16.06
C SER A 298 2.54 -33.32 15.50
N ASN A 299 2.21 -32.38 14.61
CA ASN A 299 3.18 -31.49 13.94
C ASN A 299 2.83 -29.99 14.04
N PHE A 300 2.67 -29.50 15.27
CA PHE A 300 2.33 -28.11 15.60
C PHE A 300 3.18 -27.04 14.89
N VAL A 301 4.50 -27.26 14.79
CA VAL A 301 5.42 -26.27 14.20
C VAL A 301 5.15 -26.10 12.70
N GLU A 302 4.87 -27.19 11.99
CA GLU A 302 4.60 -27.17 10.55
C GLU A 302 3.27 -26.47 10.25
N ALA A 303 2.24 -26.72 11.06
CA ALA A 303 0.98 -25.99 10.98
C ALA A 303 1.15 -24.49 11.21
N ALA A 304 1.94 -24.09 12.22
CA ALA A 304 2.24 -22.67 12.48
C ALA A 304 2.96 -22.00 11.31
N VAL A 305 3.93 -22.69 10.69
CA VAL A 305 4.67 -22.22 9.51
C VAL A 305 3.75 -22.11 8.30
N GLY A 306 2.88 -23.10 8.08
CA GLY A 306 1.89 -23.10 7.00
C GLY A 306 0.91 -21.93 7.12
N VAL A 307 0.42 -21.66 8.33
CA VAL A 307 -0.44 -20.50 8.61
C VAL A 307 0.30 -19.18 8.39
N PHE A 308 1.56 -19.09 8.81
CA PHE A 308 2.40 -17.92 8.56
C PHE A 308 2.56 -17.65 7.06
N PHE A 309 2.88 -18.67 6.25
CA PHE A 309 2.98 -18.54 4.79
C PHE A 309 1.64 -18.13 4.17
N ALA A 310 0.54 -18.79 4.55
CA ALA A 310 -0.78 -18.49 4.01
C ALA A 310 -1.16 -17.03 4.26
N SER A 311 -0.88 -16.54 5.46
CA SER A 311 -1.22 -15.18 5.86
C SER A 311 -0.40 -14.14 5.13
N GLU A 312 0.85 -14.44 4.81
CA GLU A 312 1.69 -13.57 3.99
C GLU A 312 1.13 -13.43 2.55
N ILE A 313 0.60 -14.51 1.96
CA ILE A 313 -0.05 -14.47 0.63
C ILE A 313 -1.23 -13.49 0.63
N PHE A 314 -2.10 -13.58 1.63
CA PHE A 314 -3.32 -12.76 1.69
C PHE A 314 -3.04 -11.30 2.05
N LEU A 315 -2.09 -11.06 2.96
CA LEU A 315 -1.86 -9.72 3.49
C LEU A 315 -0.91 -8.89 2.63
N THR A 316 -0.02 -9.51 1.83
CA THR A 316 0.99 -8.79 1.02
C THR A 316 0.40 -7.67 0.14
N PRO A 317 -0.67 -7.89 -0.64
CA PRO A 317 -1.23 -6.85 -1.50
C PRO A 317 -1.78 -5.66 -0.71
N PHE A 318 -2.45 -5.97 0.39
CA PHE A 318 -2.98 -4.98 1.31
C PHE A 318 -1.84 -4.15 1.94
N TRP A 319 -0.74 -4.80 2.36
CA TRP A 319 0.43 -4.12 2.91
C TRP A 319 1.12 -3.20 1.92
N VAL A 320 1.31 -3.64 0.68
CA VAL A 320 1.92 -2.81 -0.37
C VAL A 320 1.09 -1.54 -0.60
N GLY A 321 -0.23 -1.67 -0.69
CA GLY A 321 -1.15 -0.53 -0.85
C GLY A 321 -1.09 0.44 0.34
N PHE A 322 -1.16 -0.08 1.56
CA PHE A 322 -1.04 0.71 2.78
C PHE A 322 0.28 1.50 2.83
N ARG A 323 1.40 0.85 2.55
CA ARG A 323 2.73 1.45 2.58
C ARG A 323 2.91 2.57 1.56
N LEU A 324 2.41 2.38 0.35
CA LEU A 324 2.45 3.41 -0.70
C LEU A 324 1.62 4.63 -0.29
N LEU A 325 0.41 4.41 0.22
CA LEU A 325 -0.46 5.48 0.70
C LEU A 325 0.20 6.22 1.87
N ALA A 326 0.63 5.50 2.92
CA ALA A 326 1.33 6.04 4.07
C ALA A 326 2.56 6.87 3.68
N THR A 327 3.37 6.39 2.74
CA THR A 327 4.58 7.09 2.30
C THR A 327 4.25 8.34 1.49
N SER A 328 3.24 8.29 0.61
CA SER A 328 2.82 9.45 -0.16
C SER A 328 2.35 10.63 0.72
N LEU A 329 1.85 10.32 1.93
CA LEU A 329 1.41 11.30 2.93
C LEU A 329 2.54 11.87 3.79
N LEU A 330 3.63 11.11 3.97
CA LEU A 330 4.85 11.59 4.67
C LEU A 330 5.76 12.39 3.76
N ALA A 331 5.81 12.01 2.48
CA ALA A 331 6.67 12.65 1.52
C ALA A 331 6.23 14.12 1.35
N PRO A 332 7.14 15.09 1.56
CA PRO A 332 6.81 16.50 1.35
C PRO A 332 6.29 16.72 -0.08
N GLU A 333 5.34 17.65 -0.21
CA GLU A 333 4.93 18.22 -1.50
C GLU A 333 6.18 18.97 -2.02
N GLU A 334 6.88 18.38 -2.99
CA GLU A 334 7.93 19.05 -3.78
C GLU A 334 7.32 19.52 -5.09
#